data_AF-A0A9E2A159-F1
#
_entry.id   AF-A0A9E2A159-F1
#
_cell.length_a   1.000
_cell.length_b   1.000
_cell.length_c   1.000
_cell.angle_alpha   90.00
_cell.angle_beta   90.00
_cell.angle_gamma   90.00
#
_symmetry.space_group_name_H-M   'P 1'
#
loop_
_entity.id
_entity.type
_entity.pdbx_description
1 polymer ?
#
loop_
_entity_poly.entity_id
_entity_poly.type
_entity_poly.pdbx_seq_one_letter_code
_entity_poly.pdbx_strand_id
1 'polypeptide(L)'
;GRYWETRARLLPETGGESIATLWARSKVEALEDGRMFGADADLVREQVVELALAFGLLTRYTSLIAVDRTPVRAASEQIETRDVPNLLPAGSEFVAGFTQTATGWKTQLALSLVSLLVVLAMLLHTPPSDSRARPKTPARAEPAPSTGR
;
A
#
# COMPACT_ATOMS: atom_id res chain seq x y z
N GLY A 1 -6.46 65.60 -18.94
CA GLY A 1 -5.85 64.39 -18.32
C GLY A 1 -5.18 63.58 -19.40
N ARG A 2 -4.03 62.96 -19.10
CA ARG A 2 -3.39 62.04 -20.05
C ARG A 2 -3.98 60.65 -19.84
N TYR A 3 -4.54 60.07 -20.89
CA TYR A 3 -4.91 58.66 -20.91
C TYR A 3 -3.63 57.83 -20.91
N TRP A 4 -3.66 56.67 -20.26
CA TRP A 4 -2.53 55.74 -20.31
C TRP A 4 -2.47 55.09 -21.70
N GLU A 5 -1.26 55.00 -22.28
CA GLU A 5 -1.00 54.37 -23.57
C GLU A 5 0.20 53.43 -23.41
N THR A 6 0.06 52.18 -23.87
CA THR A 6 1.15 51.19 -23.90
C THR A 6 1.40 50.80 -25.36
N ARG A 7 2.65 50.92 -25.82
CA ARG A 7 3.06 50.46 -27.16
C ARG A 7 3.87 49.18 -27.04
N ALA A 8 3.45 48.15 -27.77
CA ALA A 8 4.19 46.90 -27.90
C ALA A 8 4.61 46.69 -29.37
N ARG A 9 5.84 46.20 -29.60
CA ARG A 9 6.32 45.82 -30.92
C ARG A 9 5.94 44.37 -31.18
N LEU A 10 5.07 44.14 -32.17
CA LEU A 10 4.62 42.81 -32.54
C LEU A 10 5.67 42.16 -33.45
N LEU A 11 6.21 41.01 -33.03
CA LEU A 11 6.96 40.13 -33.94
C LEU A 11 5.95 39.26 -34.72
N PRO A 12 6.19 39.00 -36.01
CA PRO A 12 5.26 38.27 -36.87
C PRO A 12 5.35 36.76 -36.61
N GLU A 13 4.92 36.34 -35.43
CA GLU A 13 4.68 34.93 -35.11
C GLU A 13 3.16 34.73 -34.99
N THR A 14 2.69 33.52 -35.27
CA THR A 14 1.28 33.09 -35.26
C THR A 14 0.59 33.37 -33.90
N GLY A 15 0.18 34.62 -33.63
CA GLY A 15 -0.03 35.11 -32.26
C GLY A 15 -1.11 36.18 -32.09
N GLY A 16 -2.22 36.11 -32.83
CA GLY A 16 -3.38 37.00 -32.59
C GLY A 16 -4.08 36.74 -31.25
N GLU A 17 -4.12 35.48 -30.80
CA GLU A 17 -4.81 35.04 -29.59
C GLU A 17 -4.11 35.47 -28.28
N SER A 18 -2.78 35.60 -28.32
CA SER A 18 -1.98 36.01 -27.15
C SER A 18 -2.14 37.49 -26.81
N ILE A 19 -2.30 38.37 -27.80
CA ILE A 19 -2.51 39.80 -27.60
C ILE A 19 -3.91 40.07 -27.03
N ALA A 20 -4.93 39.38 -27.54
CA ALA A 20 -6.29 39.51 -27.05
C ALA A 20 -6.42 39.07 -25.58
N THR A 21 -5.75 37.97 -25.23
CA THR A 21 -5.65 37.49 -23.84
C THR A 21 -4.92 38.49 -22.93
N LEU A 22 -3.83 39.10 -23.41
CA LEU A 22 -3.09 40.11 -22.65
C LEU A 22 -3.93 41.37 -22.39
N TRP A 23 -4.62 41.86 -23.42
CA TRP A 23 -5.56 42.97 -23.28
C TRP A 23 -6.68 42.64 -22.29
N ALA A 24 -7.27 41.44 -22.37
CA ALA A 24 -8.34 41.01 -21.47
C ALA A 24 -7.86 40.97 -20.01
N ARG A 25 -6.66 40.46 -19.73
CA ARG A 25 -6.06 40.50 -18.39
C ARG A 25 -5.88 41.94 -17.87
N SER A 26 -5.34 42.83 -18.69
CA SER A 26 -5.17 44.24 -18.34
C SER A 26 -6.51 44.93 -18.08
N LYS A 27 -7.56 44.57 -18.83
CA LYS A 27 -8.91 45.11 -18.63
C LYS A 27 -9.53 44.61 -17.32
N VAL A 28 -9.35 43.34 -16.95
CA VAL A 28 -9.77 42.80 -15.65
C VAL A 28 -9.09 43.55 -14.50
N GLU A 29 -7.78 43.78 -14.59
CA GLU A 29 -7.01 44.53 -13.58
C GLU A 29 -7.56 45.94 -13.40
N ALA A 30 -7.80 46.67 -14.49
CA ALA A 30 -8.36 48.01 -14.44
C ALA A 30 -9.77 48.07 -13.83
N LEU A 31 -10.59 47.02 -14.01
CA LEU A 31 -11.92 46.93 -13.42
C LEU A 31 -11.85 46.68 -11.90
N GLU A 32 -10.95 45.80 -11.45
CA GLU A 32 -10.72 45.54 -10.03
C GLU A 32 -10.12 46.77 -9.32
N ASP A 33 -9.17 47.48 -9.95
CA ASP A 33 -8.62 48.73 -9.43
C ASP A 33 -9.72 49.79 -9.23
N GLY A 34 -10.70 49.83 -10.13
CA GLY A 34 -11.88 50.69 -10.01
C GLY A 34 -12.64 50.53 -8.68
N ARG A 35 -12.64 49.32 -8.08
CA ARG A 35 -13.26 49.09 -6.76
C ARG A 35 -12.60 49.89 -5.66
N MET A 36 -11.28 50.11 -5.73
CA MET A 36 -10.56 50.92 -4.76
C MET A 36 -11.00 52.39 -4.81
N PHE A 37 -11.50 52.85 -5.96
CA PHE A 37 -11.99 54.21 -6.18
C PHE A 37 -13.51 54.35 -6.02
N GLY A 38 -14.19 53.35 -5.46
CA GLY A 38 -15.62 53.41 -5.16
C GLY A 38 -16.54 52.93 -6.28
N ALA A 39 -16.03 52.22 -7.29
CA ALA A 39 -16.88 51.54 -8.27
C ALA A 39 -17.77 50.48 -7.59
N ASP A 40 -18.97 50.30 -8.13
CA ASP A 40 -19.92 49.30 -7.64
C ASP A 40 -19.31 47.89 -7.73
N ALA A 41 -19.27 47.22 -6.59
CA ALA A 41 -18.69 45.90 -6.42
C ALA A 41 -19.36 44.81 -7.27
N ASP A 42 -20.67 44.90 -7.45
CA ASP A 42 -21.46 43.88 -8.15
C ASP A 42 -21.37 44.10 -9.67
N LEU A 43 -21.38 45.36 -10.12
CA LEU A 43 -21.13 45.68 -11.54
C LEU A 43 -19.72 45.28 -11.98
N VAL A 44 -18.70 45.52 -11.14
CA VAL A 44 -17.33 45.07 -11.44
C VAL A 44 -17.26 43.55 -11.52
N ARG A 45 -17.89 42.84 -10.59
CA ARG A 45 -17.92 41.37 -10.59
C ARG A 45 -18.52 40.84 -11.88
N GLU A 46 -19.68 41.36 -12.28
CA GLU A 46 -20.38 40.93 -13.50
C GLU A 46 -19.49 41.10 -14.74
N GLN A 47 -18.89 42.28 -14.90
CA GLN A 47 -18.00 42.57 -16.03
C GLN A 47 -16.75 41.69 -16.04
N VAL A 48 -16.16 41.43 -14.87
CA VAL A 48 -14.98 40.57 -14.77
C VAL A 48 -15.34 39.12 -15.09
N VAL A 49 -16.48 38.61 -14.62
CA VAL A 49 -16.95 37.25 -14.93
C VAL A 49 -17.22 37.10 -16.42
N GLU A 50 -17.92 38.04 -17.05
CA GLU A 50 -18.20 38.02 -18.48
C GLU A 50 -16.90 37.96 -19.30
N LEU A 51 -15.96 38.86 -19.00
CA LEU A 51 -14.68 38.92 -19.69
C LEU A 51 -13.82 37.68 -19.45
N ALA A 52 -13.83 37.15 -18.22
CA ALA A 52 -13.09 35.96 -17.86
C ALA A 52 -13.62 34.71 -18.58
N LEU A 53 -14.94 34.56 -18.71
CA LEU A 53 -15.55 33.46 -19.45
C LEU A 53 -15.30 33.57 -20.96
N ALA A 54 -15.34 34.79 -21.51
CA ALA A 54 -15.10 35.03 -22.94
C ALA A 54 -13.66 34.67 -23.37
N PHE A 55 -12.67 34.93 -22.52
CA PHE A 55 -11.24 34.71 -22.81
C PHE A 55 -10.62 33.53 -22.05
N GLY A 56 -11.41 32.74 -21.32
CA GLY A 56 -10.91 31.60 -20.54
C GLY A 56 -9.92 31.98 -19.43
N LEU A 57 -10.13 33.12 -18.76
CA LEU A 57 -9.24 33.62 -17.71
C LEU A 57 -9.64 33.08 -16.33
N LEU A 58 -8.64 32.77 -15.50
CA LEU A 58 -8.83 32.59 -14.06
C LEU A 58 -8.80 33.96 -13.38
N THR A 59 -9.82 34.23 -12.58
CA THR A 59 -9.97 35.43 -11.79
C THR A 59 -10.40 35.05 -10.38
N ARG A 60 -10.55 36.02 -9.49
CA ARG A 60 -11.12 35.78 -8.15
C ARG A 60 -12.57 35.26 -8.18
N TYR A 61 -13.24 35.32 -9.33
CA TYR A 61 -14.63 34.86 -9.50
C TYR A 61 -14.76 33.62 -10.39
N THR A 62 -13.68 33.13 -11.00
CA THR A 62 -13.70 31.98 -11.93
C THR A 62 -12.65 30.94 -11.55
N SER A 63 -13.04 29.66 -11.54
CA SER A 63 -12.16 28.52 -11.27
C SER A 63 -12.27 27.47 -12.36
N LEU A 64 -11.16 26.78 -12.64
CA LEU A 64 -11.17 25.63 -13.55
C LEU A 64 -11.46 24.37 -12.75
N ILE A 65 -12.54 23.69 -13.11
CA ILE A 65 -12.92 22.39 -12.54
C ILE A 65 -12.74 21.30 -13.59
N ALA A 66 -11.97 20.27 -13.26
CA ALA A 66 -11.88 19.07 -14.08
C ALA A 66 -13.01 18.12 -13.65
N VAL A 67 -13.95 17.87 -14.55
CA VAL A 67 -15.01 16.87 -14.35
C VAL A 67 -14.61 15.61 -15.10
N ASP A 68 -14.20 14.57 -14.36
CA ASP A 68 -14.02 13.25 -14.95
C ASP A 68 -15.39 12.65 -15.29
N ARG A 69 -15.54 12.21 -16.55
CA ARG A 69 -16.76 11.59 -17.07
C ARG A 69 -16.51 10.15 -17.48
N THR A 70 -15.76 9.41 -16.68
CA THR A 70 -15.58 7.98 -16.86
C THR A 70 -16.51 7.23 -15.90
N PRO A 71 -17.70 6.76 -16.34
CA PRO A 71 -18.44 5.78 -15.55
C PRO A 71 -17.61 4.50 -15.53
N VAL A 72 -16.96 4.22 -14.40
CA VAL A 72 -16.02 3.10 -14.25
C VAL A 72 -16.73 1.74 -14.43
N ARG A 73 -18.07 1.70 -14.31
CA ARG A 73 -18.88 0.48 -14.44
C ARG A 73 -20.37 0.80 -14.61
N ALA A 74 -21.09 0.01 -15.41
CA ALA A 74 -22.56 0.04 -15.42
C ALA A 74 -23.12 -0.61 -14.13
N ALA A 75 -24.15 -0.02 -13.51
CA ALA A 75 -24.65 -0.48 -12.20
C ALA A 75 -25.12 -1.97 -12.16
N SER A 76 -25.42 -2.55 -13.33
CA SER A 76 -25.85 -3.94 -13.49
C SER A 76 -24.72 -4.96 -13.69
N GLU A 77 -23.46 -4.51 -13.78
CA GLU A 77 -22.33 -5.38 -14.05
C GLU A 77 -21.76 -5.99 -12.76
N GLN A 78 -21.57 -7.31 -12.75
CA GLN A 78 -21.13 -8.06 -11.57
C GLN A 78 -19.71 -7.64 -11.13
N ILE A 79 -19.50 -7.58 -9.81
CA ILE A 79 -18.20 -7.24 -9.23
C ILE A 79 -17.29 -8.46 -9.27
N GLU A 80 -16.40 -8.50 -10.25
CA GLU A 80 -15.29 -9.45 -10.29
C GLU A 80 -14.17 -8.93 -9.38
N THR A 81 -13.95 -9.60 -8.24
CA THR A 81 -12.78 -9.37 -7.39
C THR A 81 -11.64 -10.24 -7.91
N ARG A 82 -10.57 -9.60 -8.39
CA ARG A 82 -9.35 -10.29 -8.80
C ARG A 82 -8.20 -9.86 -7.91
N ASP A 83 -7.44 -10.81 -7.39
CA ASP A 83 -6.18 -10.51 -6.75
C ASP A 83 -5.21 -9.88 -7.76
N VAL A 84 -4.82 -8.64 -7.49
CA VAL A 84 -3.80 -7.93 -8.28
C VAL A 84 -2.45 -8.24 -7.66
N PRO A 85 -1.50 -8.82 -8.41
CA PRO A 85 -0.16 -9.08 -7.89
C PRO A 85 0.48 -7.77 -7.42
N ASN A 86 1.00 -7.76 -6.19
CA ASN A 86 1.79 -6.64 -5.68
C ASN A 86 3.15 -6.66 -6.40
N LEU A 87 3.23 -5.96 -7.53
CA LEU A 87 4.48 -5.83 -8.26
C LEU A 87 5.45 -4.94 -7.49
N LEU A 88 6.70 -5.37 -7.48
CA LEU A 88 7.82 -4.64 -6.92
C LEU A 88 8.15 -3.42 -7.81
N PRO A 89 8.53 -2.27 -7.23
CA PRO A 89 8.99 -1.12 -8.00
C PRO A 89 10.16 -1.51 -8.93
N ALA A 90 10.23 -0.88 -10.10
CA ALA A 90 11.34 -1.13 -11.03
C ALA A 90 12.69 -0.85 -10.33
N GLY A 91 13.56 -1.86 -10.29
CA GLY A 91 14.89 -1.77 -9.68
C GLY A 91 15.01 -2.31 -8.25
N SER A 92 13.92 -2.78 -7.61
CA SER A 92 14.06 -3.47 -6.33
C SER A 92 14.38 -4.95 -6.55
N GLU A 93 15.50 -5.41 -6.01
CA GLU A 93 15.77 -6.84 -5.87
C GLU A 93 14.90 -7.39 -4.73
N PHE A 94 14.15 -8.45 -4.99
CA PHE A 94 13.37 -9.15 -3.99
C PHE A 94 14.30 -9.78 -2.95
N VAL A 95 14.66 -9.02 -1.91
CA VAL A 95 15.17 -9.60 -0.67
C VAL A 95 13.93 -10.13 0.06
N ALA A 96 13.43 -11.29 -0.37
CA ALA A 96 12.59 -12.11 0.49
C ALA A 96 13.38 -12.28 1.79
N GLY A 97 12.99 -11.54 2.82
CA GLY A 97 13.65 -11.47 4.10
C GLY A 97 13.50 -12.77 4.88
N PHE A 98 14.11 -13.84 4.39
CA PHE A 98 14.56 -14.92 5.23
C PHE A 98 16.06 -14.73 5.38
N THR A 99 16.46 -14.18 6.54
CA THR A 99 17.85 -14.31 6.98
C THR A 99 18.19 -15.79 6.95
N GLN A 100 19.27 -16.16 6.28
CA GLN A 100 19.78 -17.53 6.28
C GLN A 100 20.25 -17.86 7.70
N THR A 101 19.33 -18.23 8.59
CA THR A 101 19.68 -18.75 9.90
C THR A 101 20.49 -20.01 9.67
N ALA A 102 21.66 -20.13 10.31
CA ALA A 102 22.67 -21.15 10.09
C ALA A 102 22.21 -22.62 10.29
N THR A 103 20.93 -22.85 10.60
CA THR A 103 20.31 -24.16 10.73
C THR A 103 19.00 -24.15 9.96
N GLY A 104 19.06 -24.37 8.64
CA GLY A 104 17.87 -24.43 7.79
C GLY A 104 16.93 -25.59 8.18
N TRP A 105 15.66 -25.52 7.77
CA TRP A 105 14.63 -26.54 8.08
C TRP A 105 15.07 -27.97 7.74
N LYS A 106 15.89 -28.14 6.70
CA LYS A 106 16.46 -29.44 6.29
C LYS A 106 17.35 -30.07 7.38
N THR A 107 18.19 -29.27 8.07
CA THR A 107 19.05 -29.79 9.13
C THR A 107 18.27 -30.03 10.42
N GLN A 108 17.28 -29.18 10.74
CA GLN A 108 16.35 -29.43 11.85
C GLN A 108 15.58 -30.75 11.64
N LEU A 109 15.05 -30.98 10.44
CA LEU A 109 14.31 -32.19 10.09
C LEU A 109 15.19 -33.46 10.18
N ALA A 110 16.44 -33.37 9.72
CA ALA A 110 17.40 -34.46 9.86
C ALA A 110 17.71 -34.77 11.34
N LEU A 111 17.93 -33.74 12.17
CA LEU A 111 18.21 -33.92 13.60
C LEU A 111 17.00 -34.51 14.35
N SER A 112 15.78 -34.06 14.04
CA SER A 112 14.54 -34.61 14.59
C SER A 112 14.36 -36.08 14.19
N LEU A 113 14.67 -36.44 12.94
CA LEU A 113 14.61 -37.83 12.48
C LEU A 113 15.61 -38.73 13.23
N VAL A 114 16.85 -38.25 13.43
CA VAL A 114 17.86 -38.97 14.20
C VAL A 114 17.40 -39.16 15.66
N SER A 115 16.88 -38.10 16.29
CA SER A 115 16.32 -38.20 17.65
C SER A 115 15.19 -39.21 17.75
N LEU A 116 14.28 -39.24 16.77
CA LEU A 116 13.17 -40.19 16.72
C LEU A 116 13.68 -41.65 16.61
N LEU A 117 14.67 -41.89 15.75
CA LEU A 117 15.26 -43.22 15.59
C LEU A 117 15.96 -43.71 16.86
N VAL A 118 16.63 -42.82 17.59
CA VAL A 118 17.26 -43.15 18.88
C VAL A 118 16.20 -43.54 19.92
N VAL A 119 15.11 -42.79 20.03
CA VAL A 119 14.01 -43.12 20.96
C VAL A 119 13.35 -44.45 20.58
N LEU A 120 13.09 -44.68 19.28
CA LEU A 120 12.52 -45.93 18.79
C LEU A 120 13.44 -47.12 19.09
N ALA A 121 14.75 -46.95 18.90
CA ALA A 121 15.72 -47.97 19.25
C ALA A 121 15.72 -48.24 20.75
N MET A 122 15.68 -47.23 21.61
CA MET A 122 15.58 -47.43 23.06
C MET A 122 14.30 -48.18 23.45
N LEU A 123 13.16 -47.85 22.83
CA LEU A 123 11.88 -48.50 23.10
C LEU A 123 11.89 -49.99 22.70
N LEU A 124 12.53 -50.32 21.58
CA LEU A 124 12.69 -51.70 21.13
C LEU A 124 13.68 -52.50 21.98
N HIS A 125 14.64 -51.82 22.62
CA HIS A 125 15.70 -52.46 23.41
C HIS A 125 15.54 -52.28 24.93
N THR A 126 14.38 -51.85 25.45
CA THR A 126 14.19 -51.70 26.90
C THR A 126 14.36 -53.07 27.58
N PRO A 127 15.37 -53.26 28.45
CA PRO A 127 15.51 -54.50 29.18
C PRO A 127 14.34 -54.65 30.18
N PRO A 128 13.87 -55.88 30.45
CA PRO A 128 12.73 -56.11 31.32
C PRO A 128 13.00 -55.48 32.70
N SER A 129 12.10 -54.59 33.13
CA SER A 129 12.12 -54.00 34.45
C SER A 129 11.89 -55.09 35.48
N ASP A 130 12.97 -55.59 36.05
CA ASP A 130 12.95 -56.68 37.03
C ASP A 130 12.38 -56.15 38.34
N SER A 131 11.05 -56.28 38.47
CA SER A 131 10.29 -55.89 39.65
C SER A 131 10.58 -56.88 40.77
N ARG A 132 11.73 -56.75 41.45
CA ARG A 132 12.06 -57.58 42.61
C ARG A 132 11.13 -57.23 43.77
N ALA A 133 10.03 -57.97 43.82
CA ALA A 133 9.17 -58.11 44.98
C ALA A 133 10.04 -58.44 46.21
N ARG A 134 9.84 -57.62 47.24
CA ARG A 134 10.42 -57.74 48.58
C ARG A 134 10.11 -59.12 49.18
N PRO A 135 11.02 -59.75 49.93
CA PRO A 135 10.90 -61.14 50.39
C PRO A 135 9.80 -61.33 51.45
N LYS A 136 9.04 -62.42 51.35
CA LYS A 136 8.31 -63.01 52.49
C LYS A 136 9.25 -63.96 53.24
N THR A 137 9.56 -63.60 54.48
CA THR A 137 10.29 -64.33 55.52
C THR A 137 9.66 -65.72 55.82
N PRO A 138 10.45 -66.71 56.29
CA PRO A 138 10.16 -68.13 56.10
C PRO A 138 9.55 -68.83 57.33
N ALA A 139 9.01 -70.02 57.13
CA ALA A 139 8.91 -71.07 58.14
C ALA A 139 9.21 -72.41 57.43
N ARG A 140 10.40 -72.99 57.68
CA ARG A 140 10.61 -74.12 58.61
C ARG A 140 10.06 -75.42 58.00
N ALA A 141 10.91 -76.12 57.24
CA ALA A 141 11.75 -77.25 57.67
C ALA A 141 10.95 -78.55 57.85
N GLU A 142 11.20 -79.57 57.01
CA GLU A 142 11.90 -80.81 57.38
C GLU A 142 12.02 -81.75 56.14
N PRO A 143 13.07 -82.59 56.01
CA PRO A 143 13.39 -83.29 54.76
C PRO A 143 13.13 -84.81 54.75
N ALA A 144 13.03 -85.32 53.51
CA ALA A 144 13.41 -86.64 53.00
C ALA A 144 12.49 -87.85 53.30
N PRO A 145 12.74 -89.04 52.72
CA PRO A 145 13.30 -89.40 51.41
C PRO A 145 12.30 -90.30 50.64
N SER A 146 12.48 -90.66 49.36
CA SER A 146 13.12 -91.92 48.96
C SER A 146 12.61 -92.29 47.55
N THR A 147 13.52 -92.38 46.58
CA THR A 147 13.92 -93.58 45.82
C THR A 147 12.87 -94.19 44.90
N GLY A 148 13.20 -94.32 43.61
CA GLY A 148 12.35 -95.02 42.66
C GLY A 148 12.90 -95.19 41.25
N ARG A 149 14.10 -95.79 41.15
CA ARG A 149 14.69 -96.47 39.97
C ARG A 149 15.31 -95.64 38.85
#